data_AF-A0ABD2TFW9-F1
#
_entry.id   AF-A0ABD2TFW9-F1
#
_cell.length_a   1.000
_cell.length_b   1.000
_cell.length_c   1.000
_cell.angle_alpha   90.00
_cell.angle_beta   90.00
_cell.angle_gamma   90.00
#
_symmetry.space_group_name_H-M   'P 1'
#
loop_
_entity.id
_entity.type
_entity.pdbx_description
1 polymer ?
#
loop_
_entity_poly.entity_id
_entity_poly.type
_entity_poly.pdbx_seq_one_letter_code
_entity_poly.pdbx_strand_id
1 'polypeptide(L)'
;MGKLICDSTASSPVIPWRDPTSTPSSIDLVDTSSWENVSSLEDQQRKHLTKIQSKGVLWKHPQDQNVSMVFRLSHGGEVEADGNCLFTACGKSMGVKTVSCARDLRRRTVRRFLEDLGSEKEAIESAIKHMYSPDLKSGWGIHVVQELKLLAKKDDREVLESAISELVHLGMQRELAAESIYKERCIAVDDGPSWAKYMSISGSPDDEYDIITLQYTEEGLLTVDENIYGHAAAFGDDIAIECLATVFKREIFVVRN
;
A
#
# COMPACT_ATOMS: atom_id res chain seq x y z
N MET A 1 12.51 14.75 -1.18
CA MET A 1 13.35 14.66 -2.41
C MET A 1 14.09 13.33 -2.37
N GLY A 2 13.56 12.29 -3.04
CA GLY A 2 14.22 10.99 -3.12
C GLY A 2 14.97 10.84 -4.44
N LYS A 3 16.28 10.56 -4.36
CA LYS A 3 17.10 10.16 -5.52
C LYS A 3 16.87 8.66 -5.76
N LEU A 4 16.44 8.30 -6.96
CA LEU A 4 16.47 6.94 -7.48
C LEU A 4 17.93 6.56 -7.80
N ILE A 5 18.44 5.53 -7.14
CA ILE A 5 19.62 4.78 -7.56
C ILE A 5 19.12 3.37 -7.86
N CYS A 6 19.13 2.99 -9.14
CA CYS A 6 18.82 1.65 -9.59
C CYS A 6 20.14 0.87 -9.69
N ASP A 7 20.44 0.01 -8.72
CA ASP A 7 21.50 -0.98 -8.89
C ASP A 7 20.95 -2.20 -9.64
N SER A 8 21.57 -2.45 -10.79
CA SER A 8 21.18 -3.47 -11.76
C SER A 8 21.93 -4.76 -11.50
N THR A 9 21.32 -5.73 -10.82
CA THR A 9 21.74 -7.14 -10.91
C THR A 9 20.58 -8.10 -10.70
N ALA A 10 19.76 -8.30 -11.74
CA ALA A 10 19.00 -9.54 -11.91
C ALA A 10 18.76 -9.78 -13.41
N SER A 11 19.59 -10.65 -13.99
CA SER A 11 19.41 -11.16 -15.35
C SER A 11 18.11 -11.97 -15.42
N SER A 12 17.14 -11.52 -16.21
CA SER A 12 15.96 -12.30 -16.60
C SER A 12 15.85 -12.36 -18.13
N PRO A 13 15.36 -13.48 -18.70
CA PRO A 13 15.52 -13.80 -20.11
C PRO A 13 14.74 -12.83 -21.01
N VAL A 14 15.44 -12.33 -22.03
CA VAL A 14 14.93 -11.46 -23.09
C VAL A 14 13.80 -12.17 -23.83
N ILE A 15 12.56 -11.74 -23.62
CA ILE A 15 11.44 -12.12 -24.48
C ILE A 15 11.52 -11.26 -25.75
N PRO A 16 11.47 -11.85 -26.96
CA PRO A 16 11.54 -11.10 -28.21
C PRO A 16 10.35 -10.14 -28.34
N TRP A 17 10.65 -8.86 -28.52
CA TRP A 17 9.70 -7.80 -28.79
C TRP A 17 8.95 -8.07 -30.10
N ARG A 18 7.61 -8.00 -30.09
CA ARG A 18 6.83 -7.99 -31.33
C ARG A 18 6.94 -6.64 -32.03
N ASP A 19 7.12 -6.72 -33.34
CA ASP A 19 7.18 -5.60 -34.29
C ASP A 19 5.89 -4.75 -34.27
N PRO A 20 5.93 -3.41 -34.11
CA PRO A 20 4.74 -2.55 -34.02
C PRO A 20 4.08 -2.27 -35.38
N THR A 21 4.57 -2.84 -36.49
CA THR A 21 4.12 -2.46 -37.83
C THR A 21 2.87 -3.23 -38.32
N SER A 22 2.18 -3.96 -37.43
CA SER A 22 0.88 -4.55 -37.76
C SER A 22 -0.23 -3.60 -37.30
N THR A 23 -0.99 -3.11 -38.28
CA THR A 23 -2.20 -2.29 -38.17
C THR A 23 -2.98 -2.51 -36.88
N PRO A 24 -3.28 -1.47 -36.08
CA PRO A 24 -3.97 -1.63 -34.80
C PRO A 24 -5.40 -2.10 -35.06
N SER A 25 -5.64 -3.39 -34.83
CA SER A 25 -6.99 -3.90 -34.64
C SER A 25 -7.44 -3.38 -33.28
N SER A 26 -8.32 -2.38 -33.31
CA SER A 26 -9.26 -2.00 -32.24
C SER A 26 -8.68 -2.13 -30.82
N ILE A 27 -7.82 -1.19 -30.41
CA ILE A 27 -7.54 -0.99 -28.99
C ILE A 27 -8.83 -0.47 -28.38
N ASP A 28 -9.41 -1.28 -27.50
CA ASP A 28 -10.65 -1.03 -26.77
C ASP A 28 -10.75 0.45 -26.33
N LEU A 29 -11.90 1.05 -26.65
CA LEU A 29 -12.34 2.35 -26.16
C LEU A 29 -12.39 2.29 -24.63
N VAL A 30 -11.27 2.63 -23.98
CA VAL A 30 -11.26 2.94 -22.55
C VAL A 30 -12.05 4.23 -22.41
N ASP A 31 -13.18 4.13 -21.70
CA ASP A 31 -14.10 5.23 -21.45
C ASP A 31 -13.32 6.42 -20.88
N THR A 32 -13.18 7.48 -21.68
CA THR A 32 -12.36 8.64 -21.33
C THR A 32 -13.15 9.53 -20.39
N SER A 33 -13.24 9.12 -19.13
CA SER A 33 -13.78 10.01 -18.10
C SER A 33 -12.98 11.33 -18.11
N SER A 34 -13.69 12.43 -18.37
CA SER A 34 -13.10 13.76 -18.50
C SER A 34 -12.59 14.23 -17.13
N TRP A 35 -11.37 14.80 -17.08
CA TRP A 35 -10.83 15.45 -15.87
C TRP A 35 -11.70 16.62 -15.38
N GLU A 36 -12.65 17.09 -16.21
CA GLU A 36 -13.66 18.09 -15.84
C GLU A 36 -14.60 17.59 -14.73
N ASN A 37 -14.83 16.28 -14.64
CA ASN A 37 -15.77 15.71 -13.68
C ASN A 37 -15.16 15.40 -12.30
N VAL A 38 -13.84 15.55 -12.14
CA VAL A 38 -13.15 15.22 -10.88
C VAL A 38 -13.24 16.42 -9.92
N SER A 39 -14.15 16.40 -8.95
CA SER A 39 -14.49 17.60 -8.15
C SER A 39 -13.31 18.17 -7.36
N SER A 40 -12.33 17.35 -6.98
CA SER A 40 -11.19 17.71 -6.13
C SER A 40 -10.07 18.50 -6.83
N LEU A 41 -10.09 18.63 -8.16
CA LEU A 41 -9.03 19.31 -8.91
C LEU A 41 -9.27 20.81 -9.05
N GLU A 42 -8.22 21.60 -8.86
CA GLU A 42 -8.23 23.02 -9.23
C GLU A 42 -8.17 23.20 -10.75
N ASP A 43 -8.65 24.34 -11.25
CA ASP A 43 -8.68 24.66 -12.68
C ASP A 43 -7.29 24.52 -13.35
N GLN A 44 -6.24 24.93 -12.64
CA GLN A 44 -4.87 24.82 -13.16
C GLN A 44 -4.42 23.36 -13.26
N GLN A 45 -4.75 22.52 -12.27
CA GLN A 45 -4.46 21.09 -12.27
C GLN A 45 -5.20 20.37 -13.40
N ARG A 46 -6.49 20.66 -13.59
CA ARG A 46 -7.30 20.11 -14.70
C ARG A 46 -6.68 20.42 -16.07
N LYS A 47 -6.28 21.67 -16.30
CA LYS A 47 -5.63 22.09 -17.55
C LYS A 47 -4.32 21.33 -17.79
N HIS A 48 -3.51 21.14 -16.76
CA HIS A 48 -2.25 20.38 -16.86
C HIS A 48 -2.50 18.90 -17.18
N LEU A 49 -3.42 18.24 -16.46
CA LEU A 49 -3.73 16.82 -16.67
C LEU A 49 -4.33 16.57 -18.06
N THR A 50 -5.23 17.44 -18.51
CA THR A 50 -5.81 17.40 -19.87
C THR A 50 -4.73 17.59 -20.94
N LYS A 51 -3.73 18.46 -20.69
CA LYS A 51 -2.58 18.63 -21.59
C LYS A 51 -1.72 17.36 -21.66
N ILE A 52 -1.49 16.68 -20.53
CA ILE A 52 -0.72 15.42 -20.49
C ILE A 52 -1.51 14.29 -21.18
N GLN A 53 -2.82 14.20 -20.99
CA GLN A 53 -3.67 13.24 -21.69
C GLN A 53 -3.63 13.43 -23.22
N SER A 54 -3.77 14.68 -23.67
CA SER A 54 -3.81 15.00 -25.11
C SER A 54 -2.45 14.95 -25.80
N LYS A 55 -1.37 15.42 -25.16
CA LYS A 55 -0.03 15.51 -25.77
C LYS A 55 0.91 14.37 -25.38
N GLY A 56 0.70 13.77 -24.22
CA GLY A 56 1.64 12.84 -23.60
C GLY A 56 2.95 13.48 -23.13
N VAL A 57 3.80 12.65 -22.55
CA VAL A 57 5.17 12.94 -22.14
C VAL A 57 6.09 12.09 -23.00
N LEU A 58 6.95 12.75 -23.79
CA LEU A 58 7.97 12.06 -24.56
C LEU A 58 9.09 11.64 -23.60
N TRP A 59 9.35 10.34 -23.57
CA TRP A 59 10.52 9.75 -22.96
C TRP A 59 11.49 9.30 -24.05
N LYS A 60 12.77 9.54 -23.83
CA LYS A 60 13.88 9.08 -24.69
C LYS A 60 14.74 8.14 -23.88
N HIS A 61 15.12 7.01 -24.47
CA HIS A 61 15.95 6.05 -23.77
C HIS A 61 17.32 6.68 -23.46
N PRO A 62 17.82 6.61 -22.19
CA PRO A 62 19.01 7.34 -21.79
C PRO A 62 20.27 6.93 -22.56
N GLN A 63 20.37 5.66 -22.97
CA GLN A 63 21.52 5.10 -23.68
C GLN A 63 21.28 4.87 -25.18
N ASP A 64 20.03 4.93 -25.66
CA ASP A 64 19.70 4.64 -27.07
C ASP A 64 18.81 5.75 -27.63
N GLN A 65 19.42 6.67 -28.37
CA GLN A 65 18.70 7.83 -28.89
C GLN A 65 17.66 7.49 -29.97
N ASN A 66 17.68 6.26 -30.50
CA ASN A 66 16.70 5.80 -31.48
C ASN A 66 15.43 5.27 -30.81
N VAL A 67 15.47 4.98 -29.51
CA VAL A 67 14.32 4.50 -28.75
C VAL A 67 13.66 5.68 -28.04
N SER A 68 12.42 5.96 -28.43
CA SER A 68 11.57 6.94 -27.75
C SER A 68 10.14 6.43 -27.62
N MET A 69 9.48 6.83 -26.54
CA MET A 69 8.12 6.44 -26.23
C MET A 69 7.34 7.65 -25.74
N VAL A 70 6.05 7.73 -26.08
CA VAL A 70 5.16 8.77 -25.57
C VAL A 70 4.22 8.15 -24.55
N PHE A 71 4.36 8.55 -23.29
CA PHE A 71 3.47 8.16 -22.21
C PHE A 71 2.27 9.11 -22.15
N ARG A 72 1.05 8.57 -22.14
CA ARG A 72 -0.17 9.37 -21.99
C ARG A 72 -0.81 9.07 -20.65
N LEU A 73 -1.42 10.09 -20.07
CA LEU A 73 -2.20 9.94 -18.84
C LEU A 73 -3.67 9.74 -19.20
N SER A 74 -4.33 8.83 -18.48
CA SER A 74 -5.78 8.65 -18.56
C SER A 74 -6.37 8.61 -17.15
N HIS A 75 -7.59 9.09 -17.00
CA HIS A 75 -8.32 8.99 -15.74
C HIS A 75 -9.02 7.63 -15.67
N GLY A 76 -8.62 6.79 -14.71
CA GLY A 76 -9.17 5.45 -14.50
C GLY A 76 -10.47 5.40 -13.69
N GLY A 77 -11.01 6.57 -13.30
CA GLY A 77 -12.18 6.69 -12.43
C GLY A 77 -11.83 6.79 -10.94
N GLU A 78 -12.78 7.29 -10.16
CA GLU A 78 -12.64 7.45 -8.71
C GLU A 78 -12.70 6.11 -7.97
N VAL A 79 -12.08 6.01 -6.81
CA VAL A 79 -12.11 4.83 -5.93
C VAL A 79 -12.49 5.28 -4.53
N GLU A 80 -13.30 4.45 -3.86
CA GLU A 80 -13.72 4.70 -2.48
C GLU A 80 -12.55 4.61 -1.51
N ALA A 81 -12.58 5.39 -0.44
CA ALA A 81 -11.62 5.29 0.67
C ALA A 81 -11.99 4.13 1.62
N ASP A 82 -12.22 2.94 1.06
CA ASP A 82 -12.74 1.74 1.75
C ASP A 82 -11.62 0.77 2.17
N GLY A 83 -10.39 1.28 2.24
CA GLY A 83 -9.22 0.47 2.49
C GLY A 83 -8.76 -0.41 1.32
N ASN A 84 -9.58 -0.65 0.30
CA ASN A 84 -9.27 -1.44 -0.89
C ASN A 84 -8.99 -0.59 -2.13
N CYS A 85 -8.93 0.73 -1.97
CA CYS A 85 -8.74 1.71 -3.04
C CYS A 85 -7.61 1.36 -4.02
N LEU A 86 -6.44 0.92 -3.52
CA LEU A 86 -5.31 0.50 -4.35
C LEU A 86 -5.67 -0.67 -5.26
N PHE A 87 -6.29 -1.72 -4.69
CA PHE A 87 -6.67 -2.91 -5.43
C PHE A 87 -7.79 -2.61 -6.44
N THR A 88 -8.75 -1.78 -6.06
CA THR A 88 -9.79 -1.28 -6.97
C THR A 88 -9.17 -0.49 -8.11
N ALA A 89 -8.24 0.42 -7.82
CA ALA A 89 -7.55 1.24 -8.82
C ALA A 89 -6.72 0.38 -9.79
N CYS A 90 -5.97 -0.60 -9.28
CA CYS A 90 -5.22 -1.55 -10.10
C CYS A 90 -6.15 -2.42 -10.96
N GLY A 91 -7.27 -2.90 -10.41
CA GLY A 91 -8.26 -3.66 -11.17
C GLY A 91 -8.86 -2.86 -12.33
N LYS A 92 -9.24 -1.60 -12.06
CA LYS A 92 -9.77 -0.66 -13.06
C LYS A 92 -8.75 -0.35 -14.15
N SER A 93 -7.53 0.02 -13.77
CA SER A 93 -6.48 0.43 -14.73
C SER A 93 -6.03 -0.70 -15.65
N MET A 94 -6.08 -1.95 -15.17
CA MET A 94 -5.67 -3.12 -15.94
C MET A 94 -6.76 -3.69 -16.84
N GLY A 95 -7.97 -3.08 -16.85
CA GLY A 95 -9.09 -3.50 -17.71
C GLY A 95 -9.61 -4.91 -17.40
N VAL A 96 -9.31 -5.44 -16.22
CA VAL A 96 -9.63 -6.83 -15.88
C VAL A 96 -11.07 -6.91 -15.40
N LYS A 97 -12.00 -6.97 -16.35
CA LYS A 97 -13.44 -7.20 -16.11
C LYS A 97 -13.72 -8.48 -15.29
N THR A 98 -12.73 -9.38 -15.22
CA THR A 98 -12.84 -10.74 -14.64
C THR A 98 -12.04 -10.93 -13.35
N VAL A 99 -11.35 -9.90 -12.82
CA VAL A 99 -10.84 -10.00 -11.45
C VAL A 99 -12.02 -9.75 -10.54
N SER A 100 -12.58 -10.86 -10.07
CA SER A 100 -13.53 -10.91 -8.96
C SER A 100 -13.00 -9.98 -7.86
N CYS A 101 -13.78 -8.96 -7.49
CA CYS A 101 -13.65 -8.08 -6.32
C CYS A 101 -12.23 -7.62 -5.87
N ALA A 102 -12.04 -6.34 -5.51
CA ALA A 102 -10.79 -5.82 -4.95
C ALA A 102 -10.19 -6.72 -3.82
N ARG A 103 -11.07 -7.38 -3.05
CA ARG A 103 -10.73 -8.39 -2.04
C ARG A 103 -9.99 -9.62 -2.58
N ASP A 104 -10.36 -10.15 -3.73
CA ASP A 104 -9.63 -11.32 -4.27
C ASP A 104 -8.30 -10.90 -4.88
N LEU A 105 -8.19 -9.69 -5.43
CA LEU A 105 -6.89 -9.14 -5.83
C LEU A 105 -5.98 -8.99 -4.62
N ARG A 106 -6.47 -8.40 -3.52
CA ARG A 106 -5.75 -8.35 -2.23
C ARG A 106 -5.28 -9.74 -1.80
N ARG A 107 -6.18 -10.73 -1.79
CA ARG A 107 -5.85 -12.12 -1.41
C ARG A 107 -4.77 -12.73 -2.31
N ARG A 108 -4.81 -12.46 -3.62
CA ARG A 108 -3.80 -12.92 -4.57
C ARG A 108 -2.45 -12.24 -4.31
N THR A 109 -2.44 -10.95 -4.01
CA THR A 109 -1.22 -10.20 -3.65
C THR A 109 -0.61 -10.75 -2.37
N VAL A 110 -1.41 -10.99 -1.32
CA VAL A 110 -0.92 -11.61 -0.07
C VAL A 110 -0.34 -13.01 -0.32
N ARG A 111 -1.02 -13.83 -1.13
CA ARG A 111 -0.49 -15.15 -1.50
C ARG A 111 0.84 -15.02 -2.23
N ARG A 112 0.94 -14.08 -3.17
CA ARG A 112 2.17 -13.85 -3.93
C ARG A 112 3.32 -13.43 -3.03
N PHE A 113 3.06 -12.52 -2.10
CA PHE A 113 4.03 -12.13 -1.08
C PHE A 113 4.56 -13.33 -0.30
N LEU A 114 3.68 -14.23 0.16
CA LEU A 114 4.09 -15.43 0.90
C LEU A 114 4.91 -16.41 0.05
N GLU A 115 4.67 -16.46 -1.26
CA GLU A 115 5.48 -17.25 -2.20
C GLU A 115 6.89 -16.65 -2.38
N ASP A 116 6.98 -15.31 -2.48
CA ASP A 116 8.23 -14.58 -2.70
C ASP A 116 9.07 -14.41 -1.41
N LEU A 117 8.43 -14.46 -0.23
CA LEU A 117 9.09 -14.36 1.08
C LEU A 117 10.20 -15.42 1.25
N GLY A 118 10.07 -16.59 0.61
CA GLY A 118 11.05 -17.67 0.70
C GLY A 118 12.41 -17.36 0.09
N SER A 119 12.50 -16.45 -0.90
CA SER A 119 13.76 -16.15 -1.60
C SER A 119 14.56 -14.99 -1.00
N GLU A 120 13.90 -14.01 -0.39
CA GLU A 120 14.54 -12.77 0.11
C GLU A 120 14.11 -12.46 1.56
N LYS A 121 13.94 -13.52 2.35
CA LYS A 121 13.32 -13.47 3.68
C LYS A 121 13.93 -12.40 4.58
N GLU A 122 15.25 -12.39 4.75
CA GLU A 122 15.92 -11.50 5.72
C GLU A 122 15.79 -10.01 5.33
N ALA A 123 15.86 -9.69 4.04
CA ALA A 123 15.70 -8.33 3.55
C ALA A 123 14.26 -7.83 3.74
N ILE A 124 13.29 -8.68 3.42
CA ILE A 124 11.86 -8.38 3.58
C ILE A 124 11.49 -8.23 5.06
N GLU A 125 11.92 -9.15 5.93
CA GLU A 125 11.66 -9.06 7.37
C GLU A 125 12.29 -7.81 7.99
N SER A 126 13.51 -7.47 7.58
CA SER A 126 14.16 -6.22 7.97
C SER A 126 13.35 -4.99 7.53
N ALA A 127 12.87 -4.97 6.28
CA ALA A 127 12.04 -3.88 5.77
C ALA A 127 10.72 -3.74 6.55
N ILE A 128 10.02 -4.87 6.79
CA ILE A 128 8.78 -4.90 7.58
C ILE A 128 9.01 -4.34 8.97
N LYS A 129 10.05 -4.80 9.66
CA LYS A 129 10.38 -4.33 11.00
C LYS A 129 10.64 -2.83 11.03
N HIS A 130 11.41 -2.29 10.09
CA HIS A 130 11.67 -0.85 10.05
C HIS A 130 10.42 0.00 9.80
N MET A 131 9.47 -0.52 9.00
CA MET A 131 8.25 0.23 8.65
C MET A 131 7.15 0.13 9.72
N TYR A 132 7.02 -1.03 10.37
CA TYR A 132 5.84 -1.37 11.15
C TYR A 132 6.13 -1.67 12.62
N SER A 133 7.39 -1.92 12.97
CA SER A 133 7.85 -2.13 14.34
C SER A 133 9.24 -1.52 14.56
N PRO A 134 9.40 -0.19 14.36
CA PRO A 134 10.68 0.48 14.44
C PRO A 134 11.26 0.44 15.86
N ASP A 135 12.59 0.61 15.95
CA ASP A 135 13.25 0.76 17.25
C ASP A 135 13.02 2.15 17.82
N LEU A 136 12.12 2.25 18.80
CA LEU A 136 11.76 3.50 19.48
C LEU A 136 12.93 4.13 20.28
N LYS A 137 14.06 3.43 20.44
CA LYS A 137 15.26 3.98 21.09
C LYS A 137 16.14 4.80 20.14
N SER A 138 15.86 4.76 18.84
CA SER A 138 16.66 5.41 17.81
C SER A 138 15.81 5.97 16.67
N GLY A 139 16.41 6.68 15.70
CA GLY A 139 15.72 7.08 14.46
C GLY A 139 14.88 8.37 14.50
N TRP A 140 14.85 9.11 15.61
CA TRP A 140 14.06 10.35 15.76
C TRP A 140 14.50 11.53 14.88
N GLY A 141 15.71 11.48 14.31
CA GLY A 141 16.24 12.55 13.45
C GLY A 141 15.64 12.62 12.03
N ILE A 142 14.86 11.62 11.62
CA ILE A 142 14.23 11.55 10.28
C ILE A 142 12.71 11.76 10.38
N HIS A 143 12.06 11.06 11.30
CA HIS A 143 10.63 11.17 11.57
C HIS A 143 10.43 11.45 13.06
N VAL A 144 9.73 12.56 13.37
CA VAL A 144 9.40 12.97 14.74
C VAL A 144 8.28 12.14 15.36
N VAL A 145 7.55 11.38 14.52
CA VAL A 145 6.54 10.40 14.94
C VAL A 145 6.90 9.06 14.35
N GLN A 146 6.93 8.02 15.18
CA GLN A 146 7.10 6.63 14.78
C GLN A 146 5.83 5.84 15.11
N GLU A 147 5.47 4.88 14.26
CA GLU A 147 4.27 4.06 14.43
C GLU A 147 4.63 2.59 14.63
N LEU A 148 4.05 1.98 15.65
CA LEU A 148 4.06 0.53 15.85
C LEU A 148 2.67 -0.01 15.47
N LYS A 149 2.63 -0.95 14.52
CA LYS A 149 1.40 -1.63 14.12
C LYS A 149 1.27 -2.96 14.86
N LEU A 150 0.11 -3.16 15.45
CA LEU A 150 -0.27 -4.40 16.13
C LEU A 150 -1.59 -4.92 15.56
N LEU A 151 -1.78 -6.24 15.59
CA LEU A 151 -3.00 -6.89 15.16
C LEU A 151 -3.74 -7.43 16.39
N ALA A 152 -4.91 -6.84 16.66
CA ALA A 152 -5.83 -7.31 17.69
C ALA A 152 -6.83 -8.27 17.05
N LYS A 153 -6.97 -9.49 17.57
CA LYS A 153 -8.00 -10.40 17.07
C LYS A 153 -9.37 -9.86 17.49
N LYS A 154 -10.32 -9.78 16.56
CA LYS A 154 -11.65 -9.20 16.86
C LYS A 154 -12.39 -9.96 17.96
N ASP A 155 -12.24 -11.28 17.99
CA ASP A 155 -12.83 -12.14 19.02
C ASP A 155 -12.32 -11.83 20.43
N ASP A 156 -11.10 -11.29 20.56
CA ASP A 156 -10.46 -11.01 21.86
C ASP A 156 -10.77 -9.61 22.37
N ARG A 157 -11.55 -8.82 21.64
CA ARG A 157 -11.71 -7.38 21.89
C ARG A 157 -12.33 -7.04 23.24
N GLU A 158 -13.35 -7.78 23.66
CA GLU A 158 -13.96 -7.59 24.99
C GLU A 158 -12.95 -7.91 26.11
N VAL A 159 -12.11 -8.92 25.91
CA VAL A 159 -11.07 -9.31 26.87
C VAL A 159 -9.95 -8.26 26.94
N LEU A 160 -9.57 -7.69 25.80
CA LEU A 160 -8.60 -6.59 25.73
C LEU A 160 -9.13 -5.35 26.46
N GLU A 161 -10.36 -4.92 26.17
CA GLU A 161 -10.96 -3.73 26.82
C GLU A 161 -11.16 -3.94 28.32
N SER A 162 -11.54 -5.15 28.75
CA SER A 162 -11.64 -5.49 30.17
C SER A 162 -10.28 -5.36 30.86
N ALA A 163 -9.21 -5.89 30.26
CA ALA A 163 -7.87 -5.80 30.84
C ALA A 163 -7.34 -4.35 30.88
N ILE A 164 -7.64 -3.54 29.87
CA ILE A 164 -7.33 -2.10 29.89
C ILE A 164 -8.09 -1.42 31.03
N SER A 165 -9.39 -1.70 31.15
CA SER A 165 -10.25 -1.14 32.20
C SER A 165 -9.79 -1.52 33.60
N GLU A 166 -9.28 -2.74 33.80
CA GLU A 166 -8.68 -3.19 35.06
C GLU A 166 -7.45 -2.36 35.43
N LEU A 167 -6.51 -2.15 34.50
CA LEU A 167 -5.33 -1.31 34.74
C LEU A 167 -5.71 0.16 35.01
N VAL A 168 -6.71 0.68 34.30
CA VAL A 168 -7.25 2.02 34.55
C VAL A 168 -7.87 2.11 35.95
N HIS A 169 -8.60 1.09 36.38
CA HIS A 169 -9.18 1.03 37.73
C HIS A 169 -8.10 1.01 38.83
N LEU A 170 -6.93 0.43 38.54
CA LEU A 170 -5.75 0.45 39.40
C LEU A 170 -4.99 1.79 39.38
N GLY A 171 -5.47 2.77 38.61
CA GLY A 171 -4.95 4.15 38.57
C GLY A 171 -4.00 4.45 37.41
N MET A 172 -3.86 3.54 36.44
CA MET A 172 -3.07 3.80 35.24
C MET A 172 -3.81 4.74 34.27
N GLN A 173 -3.08 5.59 33.55
CA GLN A 173 -3.67 6.35 32.43
C GLN A 173 -4.11 5.39 31.32
N ARG A 174 -5.24 5.68 30.66
CA ARG A 174 -5.85 4.76 29.68
C ARG A 174 -4.89 4.42 28.55
N GLU A 175 -4.13 5.40 28.05
CA GLU A 175 -3.21 5.24 26.93
C GLU A 175 -2.05 4.30 27.29
N LEU A 176 -1.50 4.42 28.50
CA LEU A 176 -0.44 3.55 29.00
C LEU A 176 -0.95 2.14 29.30
N ALA A 177 -2.18 2.02 29.80
CA ALA A 177 -2.84 0.74 30.00
C ALA A 177 -3.08 0.04 28.65
N ALA A 178 -3.62 0.76 27.68
CA ALA A 178 -3.83 0.29 26.32
C ALA A 178 -2.52 -0.14 25.67
N GLU A 179 -1.48 0.70 25.71
CA GLU A 179 -0.15 0.35 25.23
C GLU A 179 0.35 -0.96 25.84
N SER A 180 0.28 -1.10 27.17
CA SER A 180 0.76 -2.28 27.88
C SER A 180 -0.01 -3.54 27.42
N ILE A 181 -1.34 -3.48 27.41
CA ILE A 181 -2.18 -4.63 27.05
C ILE A 181 -2.01 -4.99 25.58
N TYR A 182 -1.97 -4.01 24.67
CA TYR A 182 -1.81 -4.27 23.25
C TYR A 182 -0.43 -4.84 22.94
N LYS A 183 0.66 -4.30 23.51
CA LYS A 183 2.01 -4.87 23.32
C LYS A 183 2.14 -6.28 23.87
N GLU A 184 1.45 -6.60 24.96
CA GLU A 184 1.50 -7.92 25.58
C GLU A 184 0.67 -8.96 24.80
N ARG A 185 -0.52 -8.57 24.31
CA ARG A 185 -1.53 -9.53 23.85
C ARG A 185 -1.82 -9.49 22.35
N CYS A 186 -1.45 -8.42 21.65
CA CYS A 186 -1.63 -8.33 20.20
C CYS A 186 -0.39 -8.84 19.45
N ILE A 187 -0.56 -9.13 18.16
CA ILE A 187 0.54 -9.58 17.30
C ILE A 187 1.25 -8.36 16.73
N ALA A 188 2.54 -8.19 17.00
CA ALA A 188 3.32 -7.15 16.35
C ALA A 188 3.48 -7.46 14.85
N VAL A 189 3.43 -6.41 14.01
CA VAL A 189 3.75 -6.53 12.59
C VAL A 189 5.25 -6.34 12.43
N ASP A 190 6.02 -7.39 12.62
CA ASP A 190 7.49 -7.36 12.65
C ASP A 190 8.18 -8.45 11.82
N ASP A 191 7.40 -9.30 11.14
CA ASP A 191 7.87 -10.37 10.28
C ASP A 191 6.95 -10.59 9.05
N GLY A 192 7.37 -11.46 8.13
CA GLY A 192 6.58 -11.77 6.94
C GLY A 192 5.17 -12.31 7.24
N PRO A 193 5.00 -13.33 8.10
CA PRO A 193 3.69 -13.87 8.45
C PRO A 193 2.73 -12.85 9.09
N SER A 194 3.20 -12.01 10.03
CA SER A 194 2.40 -10.95 10.65
C SER A 194 2.05 -9.86 9.64
N TRP A 195 2.97 -9.48 8.75
CA TRP A 195 2.67 -8.56 7.66
C TRP A 195 1.64 -9.12 6.68
N ALA A 196 1.68 -10.42 6.36
CA ALA A 196 0.68 -11.04 5.49
C ALA A 196 -0.73 -11.01 6.13
N LYS A 197 -0.83 -11.17 7.46
CA LYS A 197 -2.08 -10.98 8.20
C LYS A 197 -2.53 -9.53 8.15
N TYR A 198 -1.63 -8.59 8.42
CA TYR A 198 -1.88 -7.16 8.31
C TYR A 198 -2.43 -6.79 6.91
N MET A 199 -1.73 -7.20 5.85
CA MET A 199 -2.08 -6.93 4.45
C MET A 199 -3.44 -7.52 4.03
N SER A 200 -3.90 -8.56 4.73
CA SER A 200 -5.21 -9.18 4.48
C SER A 200 -6.37 -8.34 5.03
N ILE A 201 -6.13 -7.40 5.95
CA ILE A 201 -7.16 -6.56 6.56
C ILE A 201 -7.63 -5.52 5.54
N SER A 202 -8.92 -5.57 5.25
CA SER A 202 -9.58 -4.81 4.19
C SER A 202 -10.47 -3.67 4.71
N GLY A 203 -10.63 -3.56 6.02
CA GLY A 203 -11.62 -2.67 6.66
C GLY A 203 -13.01 -3.30 6.76
N SER A 204 -13.14 -4.59 6.46
CA SER A 204 -14.41 -5.32 6.47
C SER A 204 -14.77 -5.78 7.88
N PRO A 205 -16.07 -5.85 8.25
CA PRO A 205 -16.49 -6.54 9.46
C PRO A 205 -16.04 -8.00 9.51
N ASP A 206 -15.87 -8.64 8.35
CA ASP A 206 -15.41 -10.05 8.23
C ASP A 206 -13.89 -10.23 8.44
N ASP A 207 -13.10 -9.16 8.55
CA ASP A 207 -11.66 -9.30 8.80
C ASP A 207 -11.41 -9.94 10.16
N GLU A 208 -10.43 -10.85 10.26
CA GLU A 208 -10.11 -11.57 11.51
C GLU A 208 -9.49 -10.67 12.59
N TYR A 209 -8.79 -9.62 12.14
CA TYR A 209 -8.03 -8.72 13.00
C TYR A 209 -8.42 -7.26 12.77
N ASP A 210 -8.40 -6.47 13.84
CA ASP A 210 -8.37 -5.01 13.83
C ASP A 210 -6.90 -4.54 13.86
N ILE A 211 -6.61 -3.40 13.23
CA ILE A 211 -5.29 -2.75 13.27
C ILE A 211 -5.27 -1.81 14.47
N ILE A 212 -4.29 -1.97 15.35
CA ILE A 212 -3.97 -1.02 16.40
C ILE A 212 -2.68 -0.29 16.01
N THR A 213 -2.71 1.04 16.01
CA THR A 213 -1.53 1.88 15.77
C THR A 213 -1.15 2.58 17.05
N LEU A 214 0.04 2.30 17.56
CA LEU A 214 0.66 3.06 18.65
C LEU A 214 1.59 4.10 18.04
N GLN A 215 1.28 5.38 18.22
CA GLN A 215 2.11 6.48 17.72
C GLN A 215 3.01 7.00 18.85
N TYR A 216 4.30 7.13 18.57
CA TYR A 216 5.30 7.60 19.53
C TYR A 216 5.99 8.85 19.04
N THR A 217 6.37 9.69 19.98
CA THR A 217 7.42 10.70 19.82
C THR A 217 8.63 10.28 20.66
N GLU A 218 9.74 11.02 20.56
CA GLU A 218 10.92 10.79 21.41
C GLU A 218 10.58 10.85 22.91
N GLU A 219 9.54 11.59 23.27
CA GLU A 219 9.09 11.76 24.67
C GLU A 219 8.21 10.60 25.18
N GLY A 220 7.78 9.69 24.30
CA GLY A 220 6.94 8.55 24.64
C GLY A 220 5.70 8.42 23.76
N LEU A 221 4.74 7.62 24.23
CA LEU A 221 3.48 7.35 23.53
C LEU A 221 2.69 8.66 23.37
N LEU A 222 2.35 8.99 22.12
CA LEU A 222 1.56 10.15 21.74
C LEU A 222 0.07 9.81 21.72
N THR A 223 -0.31 8.71 21.05
CA THR A 223 -1.70 8.30 20.92
C THR A 223 -1.82 6.82 20.54
N VAL A 224 -3.01 6.27 20.78
CA VAL A 224 -3.44 4.93 20.40
C VAL A 224 -4.60 5.08 19.43
N ASP A 225 -4.44 4.59 18.20
CA ASP A 225 -5.50 4.54 17.20
C ASP A 225 -5.96 3.09 17.02
N GLU A 226 -7.20 2.82 17.41
CA GLU A 226 -7.84 1.53 17.29
C GLU A 226 -8.75 1.60 16.06
N ASN A 227 -8.40 0.89 14.99
CA ASN A 227 -9.15 0.91 13.72
C ASN A 227 -10.45 0.08 13.80
N ILE A 228 -11.28 0.39 14.77
CA ILE A 228 -12.41 -0.43 15.20
C ILE A 228 -13.58 -0.47 14.22
N TYR A 229 -13.61 0.49 13.31
CA TYR A 229 -14.65 0.66 12.31
C TYR A 229 -14.15 0.40 10.89
N GLY A 230 -12.90 -0.08 10.73
CA GLY A 230 -12.35 -0.45 9.43
C GLY A 230 -12.02 0.71 8.49
N HIS A 231 -11.78 1.92 9.03
CA HIS A 231 -11.41 3.08 8.21
C HIS A 231 -9.94 3.08 7.78
N ALA A 232 -9.08 2.42 8.55
CA ALA A 232 -7.73 2.09 8.13
C ALA A 232 -7.73 0.72 7.45
N ALA A 233 -6.96 0.58 6.38
CA ALA A 233 -6.57 -0.73 5.89
C ALA A 233 -5.07 -0.74 5.70
N ALA A 234 -4.50 -1.94 5.66
CA ALA A 234 -3.10 -2.10 5.34
C ALA A 234 -2.79 -1.42 4.00
N PHE A 235 -1.89 -0.43 4.06
CA PHE A 235 -1.64 0.51 2.98
C PHE A 235 -0.67 -0.07 1.95
N GLY A 236 -0.71 0.47 0.73
CA GLY A 236 0.16 0.11 -0.37
C GLY A 236 1.57 0.66 -0.23
N ASP A 237 2.35 0.08 0.68
CA ASP A 237 3.80 0.29 0.72
C ASP A 237 4.48 -0.38 -0.50
N ASP A 238 5.79 -0.16 -0.62
CA ASP A 238 6.57 -0.67 -1.76
C ASP A 238 6.48 -2.21 -1.86
N ILE A 239 6.37 -2.93 -0.74
CA ILE A 239 6.21 -4.39 -0.71
C ILE A 239 4.90 -4.80 -1.39
N ALA A 240 3.78 -4.15 -1.04
CA ALA A 240 2.49 -4.43 -1.65
C ALA A 240 2.46 -4.06 -3.14
N ILE A 241 3.09 -2.94 -3.52
CA ILE A 241 3.18 -2.47 -4.90
C ILE A 241 4.00 -3.44 -5.75
N GLU A 242 5.13 -3.94 -5.25
CA GLU A 242 6.00 -4.88 -5.95
C GLU A 242 5.31 -6.24 -6.15
N CYS A 243 4.57 -6.71 -5.14
CA CYS A 243 3.74 -7.91 -5.27
C CYS A 243 2.65 -7.73 -6.34
N LEU A 244 1.96 -6.58 -6.37
CA LEU A 244 0.98 -6.26 -7.40
C LEU A 244 1.62 -6.18 -8.78
N ALA A 245 2.79 -5.55 -8.90
CA ALA A 245 3.53 -5.42 -10.15
C ALA A 245 3.83 -6.79 -10.75
N THR A 246 4.25 -7.74 -9.90
CA THR A 246 4.48 -9.13 -10.29
C THR A 246 3.20 -9.86 -10.69
N VAL A 247 2.11 -9.69 -9.93
CA VAL A 247 0.78 -10.27 -10.25
C VAL A 247 0.30 -9.82 -11.63
N PHE A 248 0.52 -8.57 -12.01
CA PHE A 248 0.12 -8.01 -13.30
C PHE A 248 1.20 -8.10 -14.38
N LYS A 249 2.43 -8.49 -14.03
CA LYS A 249 3.62 -8.45 -14.90
C LYS A 249 3.83 -7.07 -15.53
N ARG A 250 3.67 -6.02 -14.71
CA ARG A 250 3.76 -4.61 -15.09
C ARG A 250 4.27 -3.79 -13.94
N GLU A 251 5.04 -2.75 -14.22
CA GLU A 251 5.44 -1.78 -13.19
C GLU A 251 4.22 -0.99 -12.69
N ILE A 252 4.18 -0.75 -11.39
CA ILE A 252 3.14 0.03 -10.72
C ILE A 252 3.84 1.06 -9.85
N PHE A 253 3.39 2.31 -9.95
CA PHE A 253 3.93 3.41 -9.17
C PHE A 253 2.78 4.14 -8.49
N VAL A 254 2.94 4.44 -7.20
CA VAL A 254 2.01 5.26 -6.44
C VAL A 254 2.64 6.64 -6.26
N VAL A 255 1.94 7.67 -6.71
CA VAL A 255 2.36 9.07 -6.53
C VAL A 255 1.43 9.71 -5.52
N ARG A 256 1.94 10.07 -4.34
CA ARG A 256 1.22 10.95 -3.40
C ARG A 256 1.38 12.39 -3.85
N ASN A 257 0.28 13.11 -3.93
CA ASN A 257 0.25 14.57 -4.07
C ASN A 257 0.28 15.24 -2.70
#